data_AF-A0A2E0HKJ1-F1
#
_entry.id   AF-A0A2E0HKJ1-F1
#
_cell.length_a   1.000
_cell.length_b   1.000
_cell.length_c   1.000
_cell.angle_alpha   90.00
_cell.angle_beta   90.00
_cell.angle_gamma   90.00
#
_symmetry.space_group_name_H-M   'P 1'
#
loop_
_entity.id
_entity.type
_entity.pdbx_description
1 polymer ?
#
loop_
_entity_poly.entity_id
_entity_poly.type
_entity_poly.pdbx_seq_one_letter_code
_entity_poly.pdbx_strand_id
1 'polypeptide(L)'
;MTCWAAAVPPELVDRSWSPPVALTGQGHPAVAIRQMRDMAELNRTLFQGLEFHQQTQGFVDEMWDNLEDFNLTRFHKMLPEQEGPWRQLRFYGARQGNHYRVGPDASILGQAGGEPARLGDLAARVQARKLEQSGIIGTHYMLHSSLQLGVGDIRWPSVEQATQAMLQVATREPPGIAGASSGLRTYRNKASQMNPDLGAEDIDIIAPLWASFPAMWELLSRLGTIEDVVYHDLKQPYRQLKITFVLQPERMRRHYPEIVDHIENMNRLFRGTLSLSDPRGELLTAELDSRSMRGSFQAFVGDGRILPVKGNQVVLDAPPIPRDQPWNFTAHMNSTMTILGVVTHIENARARIQFKATDTGAGAVAQMAEVPDVRVQGNALGLFPTSMIDVVMPKNLHEIIEEFIAVACRGNDGKGVLLGLGFEQPVAPDQSAILTLKSEMEGLDNFFIRIGMGIVNDRVLPSEATTQELNRLIFDAQEAFAADLDWFEKTTRGRSLAVVAP
;
A
#
# COMPACT_ATOMS: atom_id res chain seq x y z
N MET A 1 16.55 29.82 -10.07
CA MET A 1 16.62 30.50 -8.76
C MET A 1 15.22 30.94 -8.39
N THR A 2 14.53 30.17 -7.54
CA THR A 2 13.14 30.45 -7.13
C THR A 2 13.11 30.55 -5.61
N CYS A 3 12.54 31.65 -5.13
CA CYS A 3 12.55 32.09 -3.74
C CYS A 3 11.59 31.23 -2.90
N TRP A 4 12.11 30.26 -2.15
CA TRP A 4 11.35 29.43 -1.21
C TRP A 4 11.73 29.80 0.21
N ALA A 5 10.98 30.70 0.85
CA ALA A 5 10.80 30.73 2.30
C ALA A 5 9.89 31.91 2.67
N ALA A 6 8.58 31.70 2.54
CA ALA A 6 7.71 32.43 3.44
C ALA A 6 7.82 31.73 4.80
N ALA A 7 8.28 32.44 5.84
CA ALA A 7 8.64 31.83 7.12
C ALA A 7 7.44 31.10 7.75
N VAL A 8 7.50 29.77 7.78
CA VAL A 8 6.57 28.90 8.50
C VAL A 8 7.05 28.81 9.94
N PRO A 9 6.17 28.97 10.94
CA PRO A 9 6.52 28.78 12.34
C PRO A 9 7.27 27.47 12.59
N PRO A 10 8.42 27.50 13.27
CA PRO A 10 9.20 26.33 13.67
C PRO A 10 8.38 25.16 14.22
N GLU A 11 7.41 25.46 15.07
CA GLU A 11 6.59 24.49 15.78
C GLU A 11 5.65 23.73 14.83
N LEU A 12 5.20 24.38 13.75
CA LEU A 12 4.38 23.74 12.72
C LEU A 12 5.19 22.76 11.88
N VAL A 13 6.44 23.11 11.61
CA VAL A 13 7.39 22.23 10.91
C VAL A 13 7.65 20.99 11.76
N ASP A 14 8.00 21.18 13.04
CA ASP A 14 8.31 20.08 13.95
C ASP A 14 7.10 19.16 14.15
N ARG A 15 5.89 19.75 14.29
CA ARG A 15 4.64 18.99 14.35
C ARG A 15 4.45 18.12 13.10
N SER A 16 4.60 18.69 11.91
CA SER A 16 4.34 17.99 10.65
C SER A 16 5.40 16.93 10.34
N TRP A 17 6.65 17.15 10.76
CA TRP A 17 7.74 16.19 10.66
C TRP A 17 7.79 15.19 11.82
N SER A 18 6.95 15.33 12.84
CA SER A 18 6.96 14.41 13.99
C SER A 18 6.70 12.94 13.62
N PRO A 19 5.83 12.58 12.65
CA PRO A 19 5.66 11.17 12.26
C PRO A 19 6.93 10.54 11.65
N PRO A 20 7.57 11.09 10.60
CA PRO A 20 8.80 10.51 10.07
C PRO A 20 9.95 10.58 11.09
N VAL A 21 10.02 11.62 11.94
CA VAL A 21 11.02 11.70 13.02
C VAL A 21 10.82 10.63 14.10
N ALA A 22 9.58 10.30 14.46
CA ALA A 22 9.29 9.19 15.36
C ALA A 22 9.70 7.85 14.72
N LEU A 23 9.37 7.65 13.44
CA LEU A 23 9.60 6.41 12.70
C LEU A 23 11.09 6.07 12.55
N THR A 24 11.89 7.03 12.06
CA THR A 24 13.31 6.82 11.69
C THR A 24 14.28 7.43 12.71
N GLY A 25 13.83 8.33 13.58
CA GLY A 25 14.69 8.97 14.58
C GLY A 25 14.45 8.50 15.99
N GLN A 26 13.42 7.69 16.25
CA GLN A 26 12.95 7.42 17.61
C GLN A 26 12.69 8.74 18.37
N GLY A 27 12.16 9.75 17.67
CA GLY A 27 11.92 11.09 18.21
C GLY A 27 13.11 12.06 18.10
N HIS A 28 14.28 11.62 17.62
CA HIS A 28 15.47 12.47 17.49
C HIS A 28 15.65 12.97 16.03
N PRO A 29 15.45 14.27 15.74
CA PRO A 29 15.50 14.79 14.37
C PRO A 29 16.84 14.54 13.65
N ALA A 30 17.97 14.67 14.34
CA ALA A 30 19.29 14.47 13.72
C ALA A 30 19.50 13.00 13.27
N VAL A 31 19.02 12.04 14.06
CA VAL A 31 19.05 10.62 13.69
C VAL A 31 18.10 10.35 12.54
N ALA A 32 16.88 10.89 12.62
CA ALA A 32 15.86 10.76 11.57
C ALA A 32 16.36 11.28 10.22
N ILE A 33 16.98 12.47 10.20
CA ILE A 33 17.52 13.08 8.99
C ILE A 33 18.56 12.14 8.36
N ARG A 34 19.52 11.63 9.14
CA ARG A 34 20.53 10.69 8.62
C ARG A 34 19.88 9.44 8.03
N GLN A 35 18.98 8.77 8.77
CA GLN A 35 18.34 7.56 8.28
C GLN A 35 17.48 7.79 7.03
N MET A 36 16.74 8.90 6.97
CA MET A 36 15.95 9.26 5.79
C MET A 36 16.84 9.58 4.57
N ARG A 37 18.05 10.13 4.77
CA ARG A 37 19.04 10.30 3.70
C ARG A 37 19.54 8.96 3.17
N ASP A 38 19.84 8.01 4.06
CA ASP A 38 20.28 6.67 3.67
C ASP A 38 19.19 5.95 2.86
N MET A 39 17.92 6.08 3.27
CA MET A 39 16.76 5.57 2.52
C MET A 39 16.61 6.26 1.15
N ALA A 40 16.74 7.58 1.08
CA ALA A 40 16.67 8.32 -0.18
C ALA A 40 17.80 7.93 -1.14
N GLU A 41 19.01 7.69 -0.63
CA GLU A 41 20.14 7.24 -1.43
C GLU A 41 19.97 5.80 -1.93
N LEU A 42 19.46 4.89 -1.08
CA LEU A 42 19.09 3.54 -1.50
C LEU A 42 18.07 3.59 -2.65
N ASN A 43 17.03 4.41 -2.50
CA ASN A 43 16.00 4.56 -3.52
C ASN A 43 16.59 5.07 -4.84
N ARG A 44 17.44 6.11 -4.81
CA ARG A 44 18.15 6.57 -6.03
C ARG A 44 18.97 5.45 -6.66
N THR A 45 19.64 4.64 -5.85
CA THR A 45 20.43 3.50 -6.31
C THR A 45 19.55 2.42 -6.97
N LEU A 46 18.38 2.15 -6.41
CA LEU A 46 17.37 1.26 -7.00
C LEU A 46 16.85 1.79 -8.35
N PHE A 47 16.54 3.08 -8.46
CA PHE A 47 15.97 3.64 -9.69
C PHE A 47 17.00 3.84 -10.81
N GLN A 48 18.25 4.17 -10.47
CA GLN A 48 19.28 4.53 -11.45
C GLN A 48 20.28 3.41 -11.74
N GLY A 49 20.39 2.42 -10.86
CA GLY A 49 21.46 1.41 -10.90
C GLY A 49 20.97 0.00 -10.64
N LEU A 50 19.71 -0.33 -10.91
CA LEU A 50 19.20 -1.70 -10.81
C LEU A 50 19.83 -2.59 -11.89
N GLU A 51 20.57 -3.60 -11.46
CA GLU A 51 21.21 -4.59 -12.31
C GLU A 51 20.71 -5.98 -11.95
N PHE A 52 20.08 -6.66 -12.90
CA PHE A 52 19.74 -8.07 -12.76
C PHE A 52 20.90 -8.94 -13.23
N HIS A 53 21.20 -10.00 -12.48
CA HIS A 53 21.98 -11.11 -13.01
C HIS A 53 21.24 -11.70 -14.22
N GLN A 54 21.96 -12.09 -15.29
CA GLN A 54 21.37 -12.49 -16.57
C GLN A 54 20.31 -13.60 -16.42
N GLN A 55 20.57 -14.59 -15.58
CA GLN A 55 19.62 -15.67 -15.30
C GLN A 55 18.34 -15.18 -14.59
N THR A 56 18.46 -14.15 -13.75
CA THR A 56 17.33 -13.58 -13.02
C THR A 56 16.50 -12.66 -13.91
N GLN A 57 17.12 -11.93 -14.82
CA GLN A 57 16.40 -11.05 -15.76
C GLN A 57 15.40 -11.84 -16.60
N GLY A 58 15.86 -12.88 -17.31
CA GLY A 58 14.97 -13.70 -18.14
C GLY A 58 13.87 -14.39 -17.35
N PHE A 59 14.11 -14.74 -16.07
CA PHE A 59 13.07 -15.26 -15.20
C PHE A 59 12.05 -14.18 -14.81
N VAL A 60 12.48 -12.98 -14.44
CA VAL A 60 11.58 -11.89 -14.04
C VAL A 60 10.66 -11.54 -15.21
N ASP A 61 11.21 -11.41 -16.41
CA ASP A 61 10.46 -11.12 -17.62
C ASP A 61 9.43 -12.24 -17.89
N GLU A 62 9.85 -13.51 -17.87
CA GLU A 62 8.94 -14.64 -18.11
C GLU A 62 7.93 -14.86 -16.95
N MET A 63 8.26 -14.43 -15.72
CA MET A 63 7.32 -14.46 -14.60
C MET A 63 6.15 -13.50 -14.84
N TRP A 64 6.43 -12.28 -15.29
CA TRP A 64 5.41 -11.30 -15.59
C TRP A 64 4.49 -11.77 -16.71
N ASP A 65 5.03 -12.28 -17.82
CA ASP A 65 4.26 -12.86 -18.91
C ASP A 65 3.32 -13.99 -18.42
N ASN A 66 3.82 -14.86 -17.55
CA ASN A 66 3.04 -15.99 -17.02
C ASN A 66 1.95 -15.57 -16.03
N LEU A 67 2.19 -14.50 -15.27
CA LEU A 67 1.19 -13.91 -14.39
C LEU A 67 0.10 -13.19 -15.20
N GLU A 68 0.48 -12.48 -16.27
CA GLU A 68 -0.44 -11.83 -17.22
C GLU A 68 -1.38 -12.85 -17.89
N ASP A 69 -0.84 -13.96 -18.37
CA ASP A 69 -1.64 -15.05 -18.97
C ASP A 69 -2.35 -15.96 -17.93
N PHE A 70 -2.09 -15.74 -16.63
CA PHE A 70 -2.50 -16.61 -15.52
C PHE A 70 -2.22 -18.11 -15.78
N ASN A 71 -1.08 -18.41 -16.41
CA ASN A 71 -0.72 -19.76 -16.84
C ASN A 71 0.08 -20.48 -15.75
N LEU A 72 -0.60 -20.99 -14.72
CA LEU A 72 0.06 -21.62 -13.56
C LEU A 72 0.87 -22.88 -13.94
N THR A 73 0.49 -23.59 -14.99
CA THR A 73 1.25 -24.72 -15.53
C THR A 73 2.61 -24.27 -16.06
N ARG A 74 2.65 -23.20 -16.86
CA ARG A 74 3.90 -22.64 -17.39
C ARG A 74 4.72 -22.03 -16.27
N PHE A 75 4.08 -21.27 -15.37
CA PHE A 75 4.70 -20.73 -14.16
C PHE A 75 5.40 -21.82 -13.33
N HIS A 76 4.70 -22.91 -12.99
CA HIS A 76 5.29 -24.04 -12.25
C HIS A 76 6.46 -24.68 -12.99
N LYS A 77 6.38 -24.81 -14.33
CA LYS A 77 7.46 -25.39 -15.14
C LYS A 77 8.70 -24.50 -15.24
N MET A 78 8.54 -23.18 -15.11
CA MET A 78 9.62 -22.19 -15.17
C MET A 78 10.45 -22.15 -13.88
N LEU A 79 9.87 -22.49 -12.72
CA LEU A 79 10.60 -22.49 -11.44
C LEU A 79 11.78 -23.50 -11.48
N PRO A 80 13.04 -23.03 -11.37
CA PRO A 80 14.22 -23.82 -11.76
C PRO A 80 14.60 -24.90 -10.73
N GLU A 81 14.35 -24.64 -9.45
CA GLU A 81 14.71 -25.57 -8.39
C GLU A 81 13.55 -26.51 -8.08
N GLN A 82 13.87 -27.76 -7.74
CA GLN A 82 12.89 -28.75 -7.30
C GLN A 82 13.30 -29.35 -5.95
N GLU A 83 12.41 -29.26 -4.96
CA GLU A 83 12.59 -29.78 -3.61
C GLU A 83 11.36 -30.62 -3.24
N GLY A 84 11.48 -31.95 -3.40
CA GLY A 84 10.35 -32.86 -3.26
C GLY A 84 9.23 -32.54 -4.28
N PRO A 85 7.97 -32.33 -3.83
CA PRO A 85 6.86 -31.99 -4.72
C PRO A 85 6.81 -30.50 -5.10
N TRP A 86 7.67 -29.67 -4.50
CA TRP A 86 7.70 -28.24 -4.75
C TRP A 86 8.71 -27.88 -5.82
N ARG A 87 8.31 -27.00 -6.72
CA ARG A 87 9.26 -26.22 -7.52
C ARG A 87 9.38 -24.83 -6.94
N GLN A 88 10.57 -24.25 -6.95
CA GLN A 88 10.84 -22.97 -6.32
C GLN A 88 11.84 -22.12 -7.10
N LEU A 89 11.82 -20.83 -6.79
CA LEU A 89 12.90 -19.90 -7.06
C LEU A 89 13.21 -19.10 -5.80
N ARG A 90 14.50 -18.86 -5.57
CA ARG A 90 14.98 -17.84 -4.63
C ARG A 90 15.77 -16.79 -5.38
N PHE A 91 15.58 -15.54 -5.02
CA PHE A 91 16.45 -14.46 -5.47
C PHE A 91 16.64 -13.45 -4.34
N TYR A 92 17.74 -12.74 -4.44
CA TYR A 92 18.22 -11.82 -3.42
C TYR A 92 18.58 -10.50 -4.09
N GLY A 93 18.43 -9.41 -3.36
CA GLY A 93 18.76 -8.07 -3.82
C GLY A 93 19.62 -7.36 -2.78
N ALA A 94 20.68 -6.70 -3.20
CA ALA A 94 21.54 -5.94 -2.29
C ALA A 94 22.14 -4.71 -2.97
N ARG A 95 22.37 -3.65 -2.19
CA ARG A 95 23.15 -2.51 -2.64
C ARG A 95 24.64 -2.87 -2.69
N GLN A 96 25.29 -2.63 -3.83
CA GLN A 96 26.74 -2.76 -4.04
C GLN A 96 27.30 -1.45 -4.61
N GLY A 97 27.74 -0.57 -3.72
CA GLY A 97 28.17 0.79 -4.10
C GLY A 97 27.00 1.62 -4.64
N ASN A 98 27.10 2.03 -5.90
CA ASN A 98 26.10 2.84 -6.60
C ASN A 98 25.13 2.01 -7.46
N HIS A 99 25.20 0.68 -7.37
CA HIS A 99 24.28 -0.21 -8.07
C HIS A 99 23.50 -1.04 -7.06
N TYR A 100 22.26 -1.39 -7.41
CA TYR A 100 21.46 -2.36 -6.70
C TYR A 100 21.42 -3.63 -7.53
N ARG A 101 21.97 -4.72 -7.00
CA ARG A 101 22.09 -5.97 -7.74
C ARG A 101 21.09 -7.00 -7.27
N VAL A 102 20.43 -7.66 -8.21
CA VAL A 102 19.49 -8.75 -7.96
C VAL A 102 19.97 -10.02 -8.63
N GLY A 103 20.02 -11.13 -7.88
CA GLY A 103 20.54 -12.40 -8.39
C GLY A 103 20.13 -13.61 -7.56
N PRO A 104 20.44 -14.84 -8.03
CA PRO A 104 20.02 -16.07 -7.37
C PRO A 104 20.94 -16.47 -6.20
N ASP A 105 22.12 -15.87 -6.09
CA ASP A 105 23.14 -16.23 -5.09
C ASP A 105 23.36 -15.09 -4.08
N ALA A 106 22.91 -15.33 -2.85
CA ALA A 106 23.05 -14.39 -1.74
C ALA A 106 24.52 -14.12 -1.38
N SER A 107 25.42 -15.09 -1.57
CA SER A 107 26.83 -14.98 -1.19
C SER A 107 27.59 -13.97 -2.04
N ILE A 108 27.32 -13.94 -3.35
CA ILE A 108 27.87 -12.97 -4.32
C ILE A 108 27.39 -11.54 -3.98
N LEU A 109 26.22 -11.43 -3.37
CA LEU A 109 25.62 -10.16 -2.95
C LEU A 109 26.06 -9.70 -1.54
N GLY A 110 26.87 -10.51 -0.85
CA GLY A 110 27.34 -10.22 0.50
C GLY A 110 26.29 -10.47 1.59
N GLN A 111 25.25 -11.26 1.30
CA GLN A 111 24.21 -11.69 2.24
C GLN A 111 24.50 -13.12 2.70
N ALA A 112 25.48 -13.28 3.59
CA ALA A 112 25.82 -14.59 4.13
C ALA A 112 24.61 -15.20 4.87
N GLY A 113 24.10 -16.33 4.38
CA GLY A 113 22.92 -17.02 4.94
C GLY A 113 21.59 -16.71 4.24
N GLY A 114 21.55 -15.77 3.29
CA GLY A 114 20.34 -15.47 2.50
C GLY A 114 19.22 -14.75 3.25
N GLU A 115 19.51 -14.24 4.45
CA GLU A 115 18.59 -13.40 5.22
C GLU A 115 18.98 -11.92 5.08
N PRO A 116 18.01 -10.99 4.93
CA PRO A 116 18.31 -9.56 4.91
C PRO A 116 18.95 -9.09 6.22
N ALA A 117 20.12 -8.45 6.14
CA ALA A 117 20.84 -7.96 7.31
C ALA A 117 21.03 -6.43 7.31
N ARG A 118 20.97 -5.78 6.14
CA ARG A 118 21.19 -4.34 5.98
C ARG A 118 19.99 -3.66 5.33
N LEU A 119 19.92 -2.33 5.46
CA LEU A 119 18.94 -1.53 4.76
C LEU A 119 18.99 -1.80 3.25
N GLY A 120 17.84 -2.17 2.67
CA GLY A 120 17.69 -2.48 1.25
C GLY A 120 18.07 -3.91 0.87
N ASP A 121 18.59 -4.73 1.79
CA ASP A 121 18.74 -6.16 1.50
C ASP A 121 17.35 -6.79 1.29
N LEU A 122 17.21 -7.59 0.23
CA LEU A 122 15.98 -8.24 -0.19
C LEU A 122 16.23 -9.75 -0.28
N ALA A 123 15.31 -10.54 0.22
CA ALA A 123 15.24 -11.98 -0.05
C ALA A 123 13.82 -12.35 -0.44
N ALA A 124 13.67 -13.01 -1.59
CA ALA A 124 12.39 -13.43 -2.11
C ALA A 124 12.41 -14.92 -2.43
N ARG A 125 11.30 -15.60 -2.15
CA ARG A 125 11.07 -16.99 -2.53
C ARG A 125 9.67 -17.13 -3.07
N VAL A 126 9.55 -17.83 -4.18
CA VAL A 126 8.27 -18.24 -4.73
C VAL A 126 8.30 -19.74 -4.95
N GLN A 127 7.24 -20.44 -4.56
CA GLN A 127 7.12 -21.87 -4.65
C GLN A 127 5.76 -22.25 -5.24
N ALA A 128 5.75 -23.28 -6.07
CA ALA A 128 4.53 -23.88 -6.59
C ALA A 128 4.58 -25.39 -6.47
N ARG A 129 3.45 -26.01 -6.13
CA ARG A 129 3.28 -27.46 -6.13
C ARG A 129 1.98 -27.81 -6.85
N LYS A 130 2.06 -28.70 -7.82
CA LYS A 130 0.88 -29.28 -8.46
C LYS A 130 0.11 -30.15 -7.46
N LEU A 131 -1.20 -29.99 -7.40
CA LEU A 131 -2.11 -30.83 -6.60
C LEU A 131 -2.77 -31.86 -7.52
N GLU A 132 -2.79 -33.11 -7.08
CA GLU A 132 -3.49 -34.18 -7.78
C GLU A 132 -4.91 -34.28 -7.18
N GLN A 133 -5.89 -33.66 -7.85
CA GLN A 133 -7.30 -33.70 -7.45
C GLN A 133 -8.14 -34.41 -8.52
N SER A 134 -8.95 -35.37 -8.08
CA SER A 134 -9.85 -36.15 -8.94
C SER A 134 -11.21 -35.47 -9.02
N GLY A 135 -11.71 -35.17 -10.23
CA GLY A 135 -13.13 -34.82 -10.45
C GLY A 135 -13.46 -33.34 -10.65
N ILE A 136 -12.47 -32.43 -10.65
CA ILE A 136 -12.64 -31.01 -11.00
C ILE A 136 -11.94 -30.74 -12.35
N ILE A 137 -12.53 -29.90 -13.20
CA ILE A 137 -11.96 -29.57 -14.52
C ILE A 137 -10.87 -28.51 -14.34
N GLY A 138 -9.61 -28.91 -14.52
CA GLY A 138 -8.44 -28.03 -14.43
C GLY A 138 -7.29 -28.68 -13.67
N THR A 139 -6.14 -28.00 -13.63
CA THR A 139 -5.02 -28.40 -12.77
C THR A 139 -4.91 -27.43 -11.61
N HIS A 140 -4.81 -27.95 -10.39
CA HIS A 140 -4.70 -27.12 -9.19
C HIS A 140 -3.22 -26.96 -8.80
N TYR A 141 -2.89 -25.77 -8.33
CA TYR A 141 -1.54 -25.45 -7.84
C TYR A 141 -1.62 -24.80 -6.47
N MET A 142 -0.83 -25.31 -5.52
CA MET A 142 -0.51 -24.58 -4.30
C MET A 142 0.60 -23.57 -4.60
N LEU A 143 0.38 -22.31 -4.26
CA LEU A 143 1.31 -21.21 -4.48
C LEU A 143 1.70 -20.61 -3.13
N HIS A 144 3.00 -20.60 -2.84
CA HIS A 144 3.55 -19.91 -1.68
C HIS A 144 4.52 -18.82 -2.14
N SER A 145 4.46 -17.65 -1.51
CA SER A 145 5.49 -16.64 -1.66
C SER A 145 5.93 -16.09 -0.32
N SER A 146 7.21 -15.71 -0.24
CA SER A 146 7.75 -14.95 0.88
C SER A 146 8.70 -13.89 0.36
N LEU A 147 8.51 -12.66 0.80
CA LEU A 147 9.37 -11.51 0.54
C LEU A 147 9.86 -10.98 1.88
N GLN A 148 11.16 -10.78 2.02
CA GLN A 148 11.78 -10.18 3.18
C GLN A 148 12.60 -8.98 2.73
N LEU A 149 12.44 -7.86 3.43
CA LEU A 149 13.13 -6.60 3.15
C LEU A 149 13.77 -6.07 4.43
N GLY A 150 15.06 -5.75 4.36
CA GLY A 150 15.75 -4.99 5.39
C GLY A 150 15.36 -3.51 5.32
N VAL A 151 14.72 -3.00 6.37
CA VAL A 151 14.18 -1.62 6.43
C VAL A 151 15.01 -0.64 7.28
N GLY A 152 16.22 -1.02 7.66
CA GLY A 152 17.14 -0.24 8.49
C GLY A 152 16.85 -0.34 9.99
N ASP A 153 17.37 0.62 10.77
CA ASP A 153 17.20 0.69 12.23
C ASP A 153 15.85 1.34 12.59
N ILE A 154 14.77 0.69 12.15
CA ILE A 154 13.39 0.98 12.55
C ILE A 154 13.01 0.05 13.69
N ARG A 155 12.32 0.58 14.70
CA ARG A 155 11.82 -0.21 15.84
C ARG A 155 10.30 -0.24 15.86
N TRP A 156 9.72 -1.32 16.34
CA TRP A 156 8.27 -1.47 16.46
C TRP A 156 7.63 -0.35 17.32
N PRO A 157 8.19 0.03 18.49
CA PRO A 157 7.70 1.20 19.22
C PRO A 157 7.73 2.50 18.40
N SER A 158 8.70 2.65 17.48
CA SER A 158 8.75 3.81 16.57
C SER A 158 7.64 3.79 15.53
N VAL A 159 7.24 2.61 15.03
CA VAL A 159 6.09 2.45 14.13
C VAL A 159 4.80 2.88 14.83
N GLU A 160 4.60 2.45 16.07
CA GLU A 160 3.43 2.82 16.87
C GLU A 160 3.41 4.33 17.19
N GLN A 161 4.55 4.89 17.60
CA GLN A 161 4.68 6.33 17.88
C GLN A 161 4.46 7.17 16.63
N ALA A 162 5.00 6.76 15.47
CA ALA A 162 4.80 7.44 14.20
C ALA A 162 3.32 7.42 13.78
N THR A 163 2.65 6.28 13.96
CA THR A 163 1.20 6.15 13.69
C THR A 163 0.39 7.08 14.59
N GLN A 164 0.69 7.10 15.89
CA GLN A 164 0.04 8.00 16.84
C GLN A 164 0.27 9.47 16.49
N ALA A 165 1.51 9.84 16.16
CA ALA A 165 1.87 11.19 15.74
C ALA A 165 1.13 11.60 14.46
N MET A 166 1.02 10.71 13.47
CA MET A 166 0.29 10.96 12.23
C MET A 166 -1.20 11.25 12.50
N LEU A 167 -1.84 10.43 13.33
CA LEU A 167 -3.23 10.63 13.73
C LEU A 167 -3.43 11.94 14.49
N GLN A 168 -2.50 12.32 15.36
CA GLN A 168 -2.53 13.60 16.07
C GLN A 168 -2.34 14.80 15.13
N VAL A 169 -1.44 14.69 14.15
CA VAL A 169 -1.20 15.71 13.13
C VAL A 169 -2.44 15.90 12.25
N ALA A 170 -3.18 14.83 11.96
CA ALA A 170 -4.41 14.92 11.19
C ALA A 170 -5.58 15.52 11.99
N THR A 171 -5.61 15.40 13.32
CA THR A 171 -6.84 15.64 14.10
C THR A 171 -6.76 16.72 15.17
N ARG A 172 -5.55 17.09 15.63
CA ARG A 172 -5.37 18.19 16.59
C ARG A 172 -5.24 19.51 15.85
N GLU A 173 -5.81 20.57 16.41
CA GLU A 173 -5.58 21.92 15.88
C GLU A 173 -4.08 22.26 15.87
N PRO A 174 -3.56 22.81 14.76
CA PRO A 174 -2.21 23.32 14.72
C PRO A 174 -1.98 24.45 15.74
N PRO A 175 -0.85 24.49 16.44
CA PRO A 175 -0.52 25.61 17.32
C PRO A 175 -0.33 26.91 16.52
N GLY A 176 -0.81 28.04 17.04
CA GLY A 176 -0.44 29.38 16.55
C GLY A 176 -1.18 29.92 15.32
N ILE A 177 -2.32 29.34 14.92
CA ILE A 177 -3.10 29.82 13.75
C ILE A 177 -3.61 31.26 13.92
N ALA A 178 -3.91 31.67 15.15
CA ALA A 178 -4.47 32.98 15.47
C ALA A 178 -3.54 34.19 15.21
N GLY A 179 -2.29 33.96 14.79
CA GLY A 179 -1.31 34.99 14.43
C GLY A 179 -0.60 34.74 13.10
N ALA A 180 -1.25 34.04 12.16
CA ALA A 180 -0.66 33.51 10.93
C ALA A 180 0.39 34.43 10.28
N SER A 181 1.64 33.96 10.24
CA SER A 181 2.72 34.59 9.49
C SER A 181 2.29 34.80 8.02
N SER A 182 2.92 35.73 7.32
CA SER A 182 2.68 35.93 5.87
C SER A 182 2.88 34.63 5.07
N GLY A 183 3.71 33.71 5.56
CA GLY A 183 3.91 32.40 4.95
C GLY A 183 2.73 31.45 5.08
N LEU A 184 2.16 31.29 6.27
CA LEU A 184 0.99 30.42 6.44
C LEU A 184 -0.21 30.92 5.62
N ARG A 185 -0.40 32.24 5.50
CA ARG A 185 -1.42 32.84 4.61
C ARG A 185 -1.22 32.47 3.13
N THR A 186 0.03 32.42 2.67
CA THR A 186 0.35 32.01 1.30
C THR A 186 -0.04 30.56 1.04
N TYR A 187 0.28 29.65 1.96
CA TYR A 187 -0.10 28.24 1.84
C TYR A 187 -1.60 28.02 2.00
N ARG A 188 -2.27 28.78 2.88
CA ARG A 188 -3.74 28.80 3.00
C ARG A 188 -4.40 29.16 1.67
N ASN A 189 -3.92 30.21 1.02
CA ASN A 189 -4.44 30.64 -0.28
C ASN A 189 -4.19 29.59 -1.38
N LYS A 190 -3.00 29.00 -1.42
CA LYS A 190 -2.70 27.88 -2.34
C LYS A 190 -3.64 26.70 -2.09
N ALA A 191 -3.95 26.40 -0.83
CA ALA A 191 -4.89 25.35 -0.44
C ALA A 191 -6.31 25.58 -0.91
N SER A 192 -6.84 26.76 -0.65
CA SER A 192 -8.18 27.10 -1.10
C SER A 192 -8.27 27.15 -2.63
N GLN A 193 -7.23 27.60 -3.32
CA GLN A 193 -7.22 27.64 -4.79
C GLN A 193 -7.20 26.25 -5.42
N MET A 194 -6.46 25.32 -4.82
CA MET A 194 -6.34 23.98 -5.37
C MET A 194 -7.51 23.07 -5.02
N ASN A 195 -8.07 23.26 -3.83
CA ASN A 195 -9.15 22.45 -3.27
C ASN A 195 -10.36 23.37 -2.98
N PRO A 196 -11.10 23.78 -4.02
CA PRO A 196 -12.16 24.77 -3.88
C PRO A 196 -13.34 24.30 -3.01
N ASP A 197 -13.50 22.99 -2.85
CA ASP A 197 -14.59 22.38 -2.09
C ASP A 197 -14.31 22.29 -0.58
N LEU A 198 -13.06 22.57 -0.14
CA LEU A 198 -12.69 22.49 1.27
C LEU A 198 -13.17 23.71 2.06
N GLY A 199 -13.72 23.43 3.25
CA GLY A 199 -14.08 24.45 4.22
C GLY A 199 -12.87 25.14 4.83
N ALA A 200 -13.09 26.30 5.47
CA ALA A 200 -12.01 27.05 6.13
C ALA A 200 -11.28 26.22 7.21
N GLU A 201 -12.00 25.33 7.89
CA GLU A 201 -11.48 24.44 8.93
C GLU A 201 -10.56 23.36 8.34
N ASP A 202 -10.95 22.70 7.24
CA ASP A 202 -10.10 21.73 6.55
C ASP A 202 -8.82 22.37 6.02
N ILE A 203 -8.96 23.57 5.46
CA ILE A 203 -7.83 24.35 4.96
C ILE A 203 -6.83 24.67 6.09
N ASP A 204 -7.30 24.93 7.31
CA ASP A 204 -6.44 25.21 8.45
C ASP A 204 -5.71 23.95 8.98
N ILE A 205 -6.20 22.75 8.71
CA ILE A 205 -5.53 21.47 9.01
C ILE A 205 -4.46 21.15 7.96
N ILE A 206 -4.79 21.35 6.69
CA ILE A 206 -3.96 20.92 5.57
C ILE A 206 -2.85 21.93 5.24
N ALA A 207 -3.12 23.24 5.32
CA ALA A 207 -2.15 24.26 4.93
C ALA A 207 -0.82 24.16 5.71
N PRO A 208 -0.79 23.89 7.04
CA PRO A 208 0.46 23.65 7.78
C PRO A 208 1.24 22.42 7.31
N LEU A 209 0.55 21.34 6.93
CA LEU A 209 1.18 20.14 6.38
C LEU A 209 1.89 20.49 5.07
N TRP A 210 1.21 21.18 4.17
CA TRP A 210 1.82 21.57 2.89
C TRP A 210 2.93 22.61 3.03
N ALA A 211 2.81 23.50 4.01
CA ALA A 211 3.87 24.44 4.33
C ALA A 211 5.14 23.72 4.80
N SER A 212 5.00 22.51 5.36
CA SER A 212 6.10 21.67 5.85
C SER A 212 6.63 20.68 4.83
N PHE A 213 5.83 20.34 3.81
CA PHE A 213 6.17 19.47 2.68
C PHE A 213 5.85 20.10 1.31
N PRO A 214 6.45 21.27 1.00
CA PRO A 214 6.05 22.05 -0.17
C PRO A 214 6.40 21.43 -1.53
N ALA A 215 7.46 20.61 -1.63
CA ALA A 215 7.79 19.90 -2.87
C ALA A 215 6.87 18.68 -3.10
N MET A 216 6.59 17.90 -2.04
CA MET A 216 5.57 16.84 -2.11
C MET A 216 4.21 17.41 -2.48
N TRP A 217 3.88 18.59 -1.95
CA TRP A 217 2.65 19.27 -2.31
C TRP A 217 2.60 19.63 -3.80
N GLU A 218 3.68 20.18 -4.35
CA GLU A 218 3.76 20.48 -5.78
C GLU A 218 3.55 19.22 -6.62
N LEU A 219 4.09 18.08 -6.21
CA LEU A 219 3.83 16.81 -6.90
C LEU A 219 2.35 16.40 -6.82
N LEU A 220 1.79 16.34 -5.60
CA LEU A 220 0.38 15.95 -5.38
C LEU A 220 -0.59 16.85 -6.14
N SER A 221 -0.24 18.13 -6.31
CA SER A 221 -1.06 19.09 -7.06
C SER A 221 -1.30 18.73 -8.52
N ARG A 222 -0.40 17.95 -9.09
CA ARG A 222 -0.46 17.46 -10.47
C ARG A 222 -1.36 16.23 -10.58
N LEU A 223 -1.68 15.56 -9.47
CA LEU A 223 -2.44 14.31 -9.45
C LEU A 223 -3.94 14.53 -9.29
N GLY A 224 -4.35 15.41 -8.38
CA GLY A 224 -5.76 15.54 -8.04
C GLY A 224 -6.09 16.64 -7.03
N THR A 225 -7.27 16.51 -6.42
CA THR A 225 -7.78 17.42 -5.40
C THR A 225 -8.30 16.66 -4.19
N ILE A 226 -8.33 17.35 -3.07
CA ILE A 226 -8.94 16.88 -1.83
C ILE A 226 -10.24 17.66 -1.64
N GLU A 227 -11.34 16.96 -1.39
CA GLU A 227 -12.67 17.56 -1.27
C GLU A 227 -13.17 17.60 0.18
N ASP A 228 -12.60 16.79 1.07
CA ASP A 228 -12.95 16.72 2.50
C ASP A 228 -11.77 16.12 3.28
N VAL A 229 -11.50 16.54 4.52
CA VAL A 229 -10.42 15.95 5.34
C VAL A 229 -10.84 15.66 6.78
N VAL A 230 -11.41 16.61 7.51
CA VAL A 230 -11.76 16.39 8.92
C VAL A 230 -13.05 17.10 9.28
N TYR A 231 -13.99 16.34 9.82
CA TYR A 231 -15.12 16.95 10.50
C TYR A 231 -14.75 17.28 11.95
N HIS A 232 -14.91 18.56 12.28
CA HIS A 232 -14.50 19.13 13.56
C HIS A 232 -15.72 19.45 14.44
N ASP A 233 -16.05 18.57 15.40
CA ASP A 233 -16.96 18.92 16.51
C ASP A 233 -16.15 19.17 17.79
N LEU A 234 -15.96 20.45 18.13
CA LEU A 234 -15.26 20.89 19.34
C LEU A 234 -15.89 20.35 20.65
N LYS A 235 -17.15 19.92 20.62
CA LYS A 235 -17.87 19.45 21.81
C LYS A 235 -17.54 18.00 22.15
N GLN A 236 -16.90 17.27 21.24
CA GLN A 236 -16.56 15.87 21.43
C GLN A 236 -15.07 15.72 21.79
N PRO A 237 -14.72 14.72 22.62
CA PRO A 237 -13.33 14.39 22.95
C PRO A 237 -12.60 13.64 21.81
N TYR A 238 -13.20 13.58 20.62
CA TYR A 238 -12.67 12.92 19.43
C TYR A 238 -12.97 13.74 18.17
N ARG A 239 -12.36 13.34 17.04
CA ARG A 239 -12.59 13.92 15.72
C ARG A 239 -12.91 12.82 14.72
N GLN A 240 -13.71 13.16 13.71
CA GLN A 240 -13.97 12.28 12.59
C GLN A 240 -13.01 12.66 11.46
N LEU A 241 -12.02 11.82 11.23
CA LEU A 241 -11.11 11.93 10.09
C LEU A 241 -11.83 11.38 8.86
N LYS A 242 -12.15 12.24 7.90
CA LYS A 242 -12.84 11.87 6.66
C LYS A 242 -12.10 12.46 5.47
N ILE A 243 -11.24 11.67 4.86
CA ILE A 243 -10.45 12.11 3.70
C ILE A 243 -11.18 11.69 2.44
N THR A 244 -11.56 12.66 1.60
CA THR A 244 -12.11 12.40 0.27
C THR A 244 -11.22 13.05 -0.78
N PHE A 245 -10.81 12.28 -1.78
CA PHE A 245 -9.94 12.76 -2.85
C PHE A 245 -10.46 12.33 -4.22
N VAL A 246 -10.12 13.11 -5.23
CA VAL A 246 -10.43 12.86 -6.64
C VAL A 246 -9.16 13.00 -7.46
N LEU A 247 -8.82 11.96 -8.24
CA LEU A 247 -7.78 12.08 -9.25
C LEU A 247 -8.30 12.90 -10.43
N GLN A 248 -7.45 13.77 -10.97
CA GLN A 248 -7.81 14.64 -12.09
C GLN A 248 -6.94 14.29 -13.30
N PRO A 249 -7.41 13.37 -14.18
CA PRO A 249 -6.69 12.93 -15.38
C PRO A 249 -6.11 14.07 -16.21
N GLU A 250 -6.86 15.17 -16.38
CA GLU A 250 -6.40 16.35 -17.12
C GLU A 250 -5.15 17.03 -16.54
N ARG A 251 -4.99 17.02 -15.21
CA ARG A 251 -3.78 17.53 -14.55
C ARG A 251 -2.63 16.54 -14.69
N MET A 252 -2.94 15.25 -14.51
CA MET A 252 -1.97 14.16 -14.58
C MET A 252 -1.37 14.01 -15.96
N ARG A 253 -2.18 14.10 -17.02
CA ARG A 253 -1.80 13.75 -18.40
C ARG A 253 -0.58 14.51 -18.93
N ARG A 254 -0.31 15.71 -18.41
CA ARG A 254 0.90 16.49 -18.77
C ARG A 254 2.19 15.87 -18.25
N HIS A 255 2.11 15.15 -17.14
CA HIS A 255 3.25 14.59 -16.42
C HIS A 255 3.26 13.07 -16.45
N TYR A 256 2.11 12.42 -16.59
CA TYR A 256 1.93 10.98 -16.54
C TYR A 256 0.83 10.50 -17.51
N PRO A 257 1.00 10.66 -18.84
CA PRO A 257 -0.01 10.25 -19.83
C PRO A 257 -0.31 8.75 -19.85
N GLU A 258 0.68 7.87 -19.69
CA GLU A 258 0.51 6.41 -19.75
C GLU A 258 -0.27 5.88 -18.52
N ILE A 259 -0.05 6.49 -17.35
CA ILE A 259 -0.84 6.23 -16.14
C ILE A 259 -2.28 6.68 -16.35
N VAL A 260 -2.48 7.86 -16.95
CA VAL A 260 -3.82 8.36 -17.24
C VAL A 260 -4.55 7.44 -18.20
N ASP A 261 -3.92 7.06 -19.31
CA ASP A 261 -4.53 6.17 -20.29
C ASP A 261 -4.83 4.80 -19.65
N HIS A 262 -3.96 4.29 -18.78
CA HIS A 262 -4.23 3.07 -18.01
C HIS A 262 -5.45 3.21 -17.09
N ILE A 263 -5.51 4.28 -16.29
CA ILE A 263 -6.61 4.53 -15.36
C ILE A 263 -7.94 4.79 -16.10
N GLU A 264 -7.91 5.48 -17.22
CA GLU A 264 -9.08 5.67 -18.09
C GLU A 264 -9.48 4.37 -18.80
N ASN A 265 -8.54 3.48 -19.13
CA ASN A 265 -8.87 2.14 -19.62
C ASN A 265 -9.51 1.27 -18.54
N MET A 266 -9.20 1.52 -17.27
CA MET A 266 -9.93 0.97 -16.11
C MET A 266 -11.34 1.59 -15.93
N ASN A 267 -11.86 2.40 -16.85
CA ASN A 267 -13.18 3.04 -16.74
C ASN A 267 -14.30 2.04 -16.35
N ARG A 268 -14.90 2.28 -15.16
CA ARG A 268 -15.93 1.43 -14.49
C ARG A 268 -15.45 0.06 -14.04
N LEU A 269 -14.15 -0.20 -14.07
CA LEU A 269 -13.58 -1.51 -13.74
C LEU A 269 -13.87 -1.90 -12.30
N PHE A 270 -13.87 -0.95 -11.37
CA PHE A 270 -13.96 -1.24 -9.95
C PHE A 270 -14.70 -0.15 -9.18
N ARG A 271 -15.66 -0.58 -8.36
CA ARG A 271 -16.15 0.15 -7.19
C ARG A 271 -16.10 -0.79 -6.00
N GLY A 272 -15.56 -0.35 -4.87
CA GLY A 272 -15.49 -1.21 -3.69
C GLY A 272 -15.51 -0.45 -2.38
N THR A 273 -16.05 -1.11 -1.37
CA THR A 273 -16.08 -0.67 0.02
C THR A 273 -15.34 -1.67 0.89
N LEU A 274 -14.54 -1.18 1.83
CA LEU A 274 -13.86 -1.95 2.88
C LEU A 274 -14.29 -1.38 4.23
N SER A 275 -14.71 -2.23 5.17
CA SER A 275 -14.79 -1.86 6.58
C SER A 275 -13.92 -2.79 7.41
N LEU A 276 -13.19 -2.23 8.38
CA LEU A 276 -12.39 -2.99 9.33
C LEU A 276 -13.04 -2.89 10.71
N SER A 277 -13.21 -4.02 11.37
CA SER A 277 -13.84 -4.10 12.69
C SER A 277 -13.08 -5.04 13.63
N ASP A 278 -13.31 -4.89 14.92
CA ASP A 278 -12.84 -5.82 15.95
C ASP A 278 -13.94 -6.04 17.01
N PRO A 279 -13.73 -6.82 18.09
CA PRO A 279 -14.76 -7.08 19.10
C PRO A 279 -15.35 -5.83 19.77
N ARG A 280 -14.66 -4.69 19.70
CA ARG A 280 -15.07 -3.40 20.27
C ARG A 280 -16.00 -2.63 19.32
N GLY A 281 -15.90 -2.83 18.00
CA GLY A 281 -16.76 -2.19 16.99
C GLY A 281 -16.08 -2.01 15.62
N GLU A 282 -16.71 -1.23 14.75
CA GLU A 282 -16.12 -0.80 13.47
C GLU A 282 -15.05 0.27 13.72
N LEU A 283 -13.88 0.13 13.10
CA LEU A 283 -12.72 1.01 13.30
C LEU A 283 -12.57 2.04 12.18
N LEU A 284 -12.74 1.59 10.93
CA LEU A 284 -12.62 2.45 9.76
C LEU A 284 -13.43 1.90 8.59
N THR A 285 -13.75 2.80 7.66
CA THR A 285 -14.32 2.49 6.36
C THR A 285 -13.52 3.17 5.25
N ALA A 286 -13.43 2.51 4.10
CA ALA A 286 -12.84 3.06 2.90
C ALA A 286 -13.70 2.71 1.68
N GLU A 287 -13.78 3.62 0.72
CA GLU A 287 -14.44 3.42 -0.57
C GLU A 287 -13.50 3.88 -1.69
N LEU A 288 -13.53 3.17 -2.81
CA LEU A 288 -12.86 3.55 -4.04
C LEU A 288 -13.81 3.34 -5.22
N ASP A 289 -13.94 4.34 -6.09
CA ASP A 289 -14.74 4.28 -7.31
C ASP A 289 -13.91 4.78 -8.50
N SER A 290 -13.51 3.83 -9.35
CA SER A 290 -12.77 4.09 -10.60
C SER A 290 -13.57 4.87 -11.64
N ARG A 291 -14.91 4.89 -11.56
CA ARG A 291 -15.74 5.65 -12.50
C ARG A 291 -15.67 7.13 -12.24
N SER A 292 -15.71 7.53 -10.96
CA SER A 292 -15.57 8.93 -10.55
C SER A 292 -14.14 9.33 -10.20
N MET A 293 -13.19 8.39 -10.27
CA MET A 293 -11.81 8.56 -9.82
C MET A 293 -11.73 9.05 -8.37
N ARG A 294 -12.68 8.62 -7.54
CA ARG A 294 -12.87 9.14 -6.18
C ARG A 294 -12.52 8.06 -5.17
N GLY A 295 -11.79 8.43 -4.14
CA GLY A 295 -11.56 7.60 -2.96
C GLY A 295 -12.01 8.32 -1.70
N SER A 296 -12.47 7.56 -0.72
CA SER A 296 -12.74 8.08 0.62
C SER A 296 -12.25 7.14 1.70
N PHE A 297 -11.79 7.73 2.80
CA PHE A 297 -11.39 7.04 4.02
C PHE A 297 -12.05 7.73 5.21
N GLN A 298 -12.60 6.96 6.15
CA GLN A 298 -13.23 7.49 7.34
C GLN A 298 -12.83 6.69 8.59
N ALA A 299 -12.50 7.40 9.66
CA ALA A 299 -12.27 6.85 10.99
C ALA A 299 -12.60 7.88 12.09
N PHE A 300 -12.91 7.41 13.30
CA PHE A 300 -12.97 8.27 14.48
C PHE A 300 -11.66 8.19 15.24
N VAL A 301 -11.14 9.34 15.68
CA VAL A 301 -9.81 9.43 16.30
C VAL A 301 -9.89 10.24 17.59
N GLY A 302 -9.39 9.67 18.68
CA GLY A 302 -9.23 10.35 19.98
C GLY A 302 -7.88 10.00 20.58
N ASP A 303 -7.18 10.98 21.13
CA ASP A 303 -5.86 10.83 21.76
C ASP A 303 -4.80 10.10 20.89
N GLY A 304 -4.89 10.27 19.56
CA GLY A 304 -3.99 9.65 18.59
C GLY A 304 -4.25 8.16 18.37
N ARG A 305 -5.46 7.68 18.66
CA ARG A 305 -5.90 6.30 18.44
C ARG A 305 -7.19 6.29 17.63
N ILE A 306 -7.37 5.26 16.82
CA ILE A 306 -8.65 4.98 16.17
C ILE A 306 -9.63 4.45 17.23
N LEU A 307 -10.79 5.08 17.31
CA LEU A 307 -11.87 4.73 18.23
C LEU A 307 -12.90 3.85 17.52
N PRO A 308 -13.36 2.75 18.13
CA PRO A 308 -14.39 1.92 17.53
C PRO A 308 -15.77 2.57 17.60
N VAL A 309 -16.63 2.22 16.65
CA VAL A 309 -18.04 2.58 16.60
C VAL A 309 -18.88 1.32 16.82
N LYS A 310 -19.79 1.37 17.80
CA LYS A 310 -20.71 0.27 18.10
C LYS A 310 -22.11 0.80 18.31
N GLY A 311 -23.09 0.25 17.61
CA GLY A 311 -24.48 0.72 17.69
C GLY A 311 -24.63 2.20 17.34
N ASN A 312 -23.88 2.68 16.34
CA ASN A 312 -23.85 4.09 15.90
C ASN A 312 -23.34 5.08 16.97
N GLN A 313 -22.56 4.61 17.95
CA GLN A 313 -21.92 5.44 18.97
C GLN A 313 -20.42 5.18 19.00
N VAL A 314 -19.63 6.25 19.16
CA VAL A 314 -18.18 6.17 19.33
C VAL A 314 -17.87 5.68 20.74
N VAL A 315 -17.05 4.64 20.85
CA VAL A 315 -16.66 4.03 22.12
C VAL A 315 -15.36 4.67 22.60
N LEU A 316 -15.48 5.64 23.51
CA LEU A 316 -14.33 6.42 24.02
C LEU A 316 -13.41 5.58 24.91
N ASP A 317 -14.00 4.79 25.80
CA ASP A 317 -13.28 4.00 26.80
C ASP A 317 -12.90 2.60 26.28
N ALA A 318 -12.64 2.50 24.97
CA ALA A 318 -12.21 1.26 24.34
C ALA A 318 -10.84 0.85 24.91
N PRO A 319 -10.71 -0.36 25.51
CA PRO A 319 -9.41 -0.81 26.02
C PRO A 319 -8.41 -0.90 24.86
N PRO A 320 -7.12 -0.61 25.09
CA PRO A 320 -6.10 -0.76 24.07
C PRO A 320 -6.00 -2.21 23.62
N ILE A 321 -5.52 -2.43 22.40
CA ILE A 321 -5.22 -3.77 21.91
C ILE A 321 -4.10 -4.35 22.80
N PRO A 322 -4.29 -5.53 23.41
CA PRO A 322 -3.29 -6.12 24.29
C PRO A 322 -2.01 -6.48 23.52
N ARG A 323 -0.87 -6.25 24.16
CA ARG A 323 0.43 -6.77 23.69
C ARG A 323 0.57 -8.24 24.02
N ASP A 324 1.40 -8.92 23.24
CA ASP A 324 1.77 -10.33 23.38
C ASP A 324 0.60 -11.33 23.32
N GLN A 325 -0.59 -10.86 22.97
CA GLN A 325 -1.80 -11.66 22.80
C GLN A 325 -2.35 -11.48 21.39
N PRO A 326 -2.86 -12.56 20.75
CA PRO A 326 -3.58 -12.43 19.50
C PRO A 326 -4.83 -11.55 19.65
N TRP A 327 -5.03 -10.63 18.72
CA TRP A 327 -6.21 -9.80 18.56
C TRP A 327 -6.82 -10.05 17.18
N ASN A 328 -8.14 -10.22 17.13
CA ASN A 328 -8.82 -10.56 15.89
C ASN A 328 -9.53 -9.33 15.32
N PHE A 329 -9.25 -9.00 14.07
CA PHE A 329 -10.03 -8.08 13.26
C PHE A 329 -10.82 -8.84 12.20
N THR A 330 -11.87 -8.22 11.70
CA THR A 330 -12.63 -8.66 10.53
C THR A 330 -12.67 -7.54 9.51
N ALA A 331 -12.17 -7.79 8.31
CA ALA A 331 -12.36 -6.95 7.16
C ALA A 331 -13.59 -7.42 6.37
N HIS A 332 -14.58 -6.57 6.19
CA HIS A 332 -15.75 -6.80 5.34
C HIS A 332 -15.60 -5.98 4.05
N MET A 333 -15.83 -6.63 2.92
CA MET A 333 -15.59 -6.07 1.60
C MET A 333 -16.80 -6.33 0.71
N ASN A 334 -17.19 -5.30 -0.03
CA ASN A 334 -18.10 -5.43 -1.16
C ASN A 334 -17.45 -4.77 -2.36
N SER A 335 -17.58 -5.38 -3.53
CA SER A 335 -17.09 -4.78 -4.76
C SER A 335 -18.00 -5.07 -5.94
N THR A 336 -17.94 -4.18 -6.92
CA THR A 336 -18.55 -4.34 -8.22
C THR A 336 -17.47 -4.11 -9.26
N MET A 337 -17.31 -5.08 -10.16
CA MET A 337 -16.34 -5.02 -11.23
C MET A 337 -17.02 -5.08 -12.59
N THR A 338 -16.60 -4.23 -13.53
CA THR A 338 -17.13 -4.24 -14.91
C THR A 338 -16.02 -4.50 -15.92
N ILE A 339 -16.08 -5.65 -16.59
CA ILE A 339 -15.08 -6.08 -17.57
C ILE A 339 -15.80 -6.46 -18.86
N LEU A 340 -15.48 -5.78 -19.97
CA LEU A 340 -16.07 -6.02 -21.30
C LEU A 340 -17.61 -6.11 -21.30
N GLY A 341 -18.28 -5.33 -20.44
CA GLY A 341 -19.76 -5.31 -20.33
C GLY A 341 -20.37 -6.40 -19.43
N VAL A 342 -19.54 -7.31 -18.91
CA VAL A 342 -19.89 -8.21 -17.79
C VAL A 342 -19.68 -7.47 -16.48
N VAL A 343 -20.71 -7.48 -15.63
CA VAL A 343 -20.71 -6.86 -14.30
C VAL A 343 -20.74 -7.96 -13.24
N THR A 344 -19.69 -8.04 -12.43
CA THR A 344 -19.56 -8.99 -11.32
C THR A 344 -19.72 -8.23 -10.00
N HIS A 345 -20.72 -8.62 -9.21
CA HIS A 345 -20.91 -8.15 -7.84
C HIS A 345 -20.33 -9.20 -6.90
N ILE A 346 -19.48 -8.76 -5.98
CA ILE A 346 -18.94 -9.56 -4.89
C ILE A 346 -19.47 -8.93 -3.61
N GLU A 347 -20.41 -9.61 -2.96
CA GLU A 347 -21.05 -9.17 -1.73
C GLU A 347 -20.54 -10.03 -0.56
N ASN A 348 -20.42 -9.43 0.62
CA ASN A 348 -20.11 -10.13 1.87
C ASN A 348 -18.75 -10.86 1.89
N ALA A 349 -17.76 -10.39 1.12
CA ALA A 349 -16.40 -10.91 1.24
C ALA A 349 -15.84 -10.58 2.62
N ARG A 350 -15.29 -11.59 3.30
CA ARG A 350 -14.78 -11.47 4.67
C ARG A 350 -13.38 -12.03 4.78
N ALA A 351 -12.48 -11.23 5.33
CA ALA A 351 -11.17 -11.68 5.76
C ALA A 351 -11.04 -11.56 7.29
N ARG A 352 -10.63 -12.63 7.95
CA ARG A 352 -10.28 -12.64 9.38
C ARG A 352 -8.81 -12.30 9.51
N ILE A 353 -8.47 -11.32 10.33
CA ILE A 353 -7.08 -10.87 10.50
C ILE A 353 -6.68 -11.13 11.95
N GLN A 354 -5.73 -12.02 12.18
CA GLN A 354 -5.13 -12.20 13.49
C GLN A 354 -3.87 -11.35 13.59
N PHE A 355 -3.86 -10.42 14.53
CA PHE A 355 -2.75 -9.52 14.80
C PHE A 355 -2.12 -9.81 16.16
N LYS A 356 -0.81 -9.70 16.27
CA LYS A 356 -0.09 -9.77 17.55
C LYS A 356 1.10 -8.83 17.49
N ALA A 357 1.15 -7.87 18.40
CA ALA A 357 2.32 -7.03 18.64
C ALA A 357 3.10 -7.51 19.87
N THR A 358 4.42 -7.36 19.82
CA THR A 358 5.36 -7.54 20.94
C THR A 358 6.19 -6.27 21.08
N ASP A 359 7.14 -6.22 22.01
CA ASP A 359 8.04 -5.06 22.12
C ASP A 359 9.08 -5.00 20.99
N THR A 360 9.36 -6.13 20.34
CA THR A 360 10.36 -6.25 19.27
C THR A 360 9.76 -6.39 17.88
N GLY A 361 8.45 -6.57 17.75
CA GLY A 361 7.85 -6.82 16.44
C GLY A 361 6.34 -6.84 16.42
N ALA A 362 5.78 -7.11 15.25
CA ALA A 362 4.37 -7.40 15.09
C ALA A 362 4.13 -8.35 13.92
N GLY A 363 3.09 -9.17 14.03
CA GLY A 363 2.62 -10.04 12.97
C GLY A 363 1.13 -9.87 12.74
N ALA A 364 0.71 -9.89 11.48
CA ALA A 364 -0.69 -9.96 11.06
C ALA A 364 -0.84 -11.11 10.05
N VAL A 365 -1.84 -11.95 10.23
CA VAL A 365 -2.23 -12.97 9.26
C VAL A 365 -3.69 -12.75 8.89
N ALA A 366 -3.93 -12.32 7.65
CA ALA A 366 -5.25 -12.24 7.05
C ALA A 366 -5.59 -13.58 6.40
N GLN A 367 -6.80 -14.06 6.63
CA GLN A 367 -7.35 -15.30 6.11
C GLN A 367 -8.70 -15.03 5.43
N MET A 368 -8.84 -15.44 4.17
CA MET A 368 -10.11 -15.45 3.45
C MET A 368 -10.45 -16.89 3.10
N ALA A 369 -11.33 -17.49 3.91
CA ALA A 369 -11.76 -18.89 3.78
C ALA A 369 -13.26 -19.05 3.44
N GLU A 370 -14.03 -17.97 3.56
CA GLU A 370 -15.46 -17.95 3.24
C GLU A 370 -15.66 -17.45 1.81
N VAL A 371 -16.40 -18.20 1.00
CA VAL A 371 -16.74 -17.81 -0.37
C VAL A 371 -17.77 -16.67 -0.29
N PRO A 372 -17.49 -15.49 -0.88
CA PRO A 372 -18.45 -14.39 -0.95
C PRO A 372 -19.64 -14.72 -1.84
N ASP A 373 -20.71 -13.93 -1.71
CA ASP A 373 -21.85 -14.00 -2.61
C ASP A 373 -21.45 -13.35 -3.94
N VAL A 374 -21.45 -14.12 -5.02
CA VAL A 374 -21.08 -13.63 -6.36
C VAL A 374 -22.32 -13.55 -7.23
N ARG A 375 -22.51 -12.43 -7.93
CA ARG A 375 -23.55 -12.29 -8.97
C ARG A 375 -22.98 -11.71 -10.24
N VAL A 376 -23.21 -12.39 -11.36
CA VAL A 376 -22.71 -11.97 -12.68
C VAL A 376 -23.88 -11.59 -13.57
N GLN A 377 -23.81 -10.42 -14.18
CA GLN A 377 -24.85 -9.91 -15.10
C GLN A 377 -24.23 -9.11 -16.25
N GLY A 378 -25.04 -8.73 -17.24
CA GLY A 378 -24.64 -7.87 -18.34
C GLY A 378 -24.47 -8.60 -19.68
N ASN A 379 -23.87 -7.89 -20.65
CA ASN A 379 -23.67 -8.38 -22.01
C ASN A 379 -22.17 -8.29 -22.34
N ALA A 380 -21.53 -9.41 -22.69
CA ALA A 380 -20.15 -9.37 -23.15
C ALA A 380 -20.04 -8.62 -24.48
N LEU A 381 -19.02 -7.77 -24.58
CA LEU A 381 -18.75 -6.87 -25.70
C LEU A 381 -19.93 -5.94 -26.05
N GLY A 382 -20.89 -5.77 -25.12
CA GLY A 382 -22.10 -4.98 -25.32
C GLY A 382 -23.13 -5.59 -26.28
N LEU A 383 -22.85 -6.76 -26.87
CA LEU A 383 -23.66 -7.35 -27.94
C LEU A 383 -24.26 -8.71 -27.56
N PHE A 384 -23.54 -9.51 -26.77
CA PHE A 384 -23.93 -10.87 -26.45
C PHE A 384 -24.36 -10.96 -24.98
N PRO A 385 -25.63 -11.28 -24.68
CA PRO A 385 -26.03 -11.63 -23.31
C PRO A 385 -25.09 -12.69 -22.75
N THR A 386 -24.70 -12.58 -21.48
CA THR A 386 -23.87 -13.62 -20.83
C THR A 386 -24.50 -15.01 -20.98
N SER A 387 -25.83 -15.08 -20.91
CA SER A 387 -26.61 -16.30 -21.14
C SER A 387 -26.44 -16.95 -22.52
N MET A 388 -26.02 -16.19 -23.53
CA MET A 388 -25.75 -16.72 -24.89
C MET A 388 -24.33 -17.30 -25.00
N ILE A 389 -23.38 -16.77 -24.23
CA ILE A 389 -22.02 -17.32 -24.09
C ILE A 389 -22.09 -18.66 -23.35
N ASP A 390 -22.96 -18.75 -22.36
CA ASP A 390 -23.19 -19.95 -21.56
C ASP A 390 -23.67 -21.15 -22.41
N VAL A 391 -24.25 -20.94 -23.60
CA VAL A 391 -24.71 -22.01 -24.50
C VAL A 391 -23.56 -22.74 -25.18
N VAL A 392 -22.42 -22.06 -25.39
CA VAL A 392 -21.25 -22.61 -26.09
C VAL A 392 -20.13 -23.02 -25.13
N MET A 393 -20.24 -22.65 -23.84
CA MET A 393 -19.29 -23.03 -22.80
C MET A 393 -19.76 -24.29 -22.05
N PRO A 394 -18.84 -25.12 -21.53
CA PRO A 394 -19.19 -26.30 -20.73
C PRO A 394 -19.84 -25.96 -19.37
N LYS A 395 -19.62 -24.74 -18.88
CA LYS A 395 -20.21 -24.14 -17.67
C LYS A 395 -20.53 -22.68 -17.96
N ASN A 396 -21.51 -22.11 -17.26
CA ASN A 396 -21.82 -20.69 -17.41
C ASN A 396 -20.75 -19.80 -16.74
N LEU A 397 -20.65 -18.53 -17.16
CA LEU A 397 -19.63 -17.61 -16.65
C LEU A 397 -19.71 -17.40 -15.12
N HIS A 398 -20.92 -17.44 -14.57
CA HIS A 398 -21.17 -17.34 -13.14
C HIS A 398 -20.54 -18.51 -12.36
N GLU A 399 -20.79 -19.74 -12.79
CA GLU A 399 -20.21 -20.96 -12.22
C GLU A 399 -18.69 -20.98 -12.32
N ILE A 400 -18.11 -20.48 -13.42
CA ILE A 400 -16.65 -20.41 -13.59
C ILE A 400 -16.03 -19.45 -12.57
N ILE A 401 -16.61 -18.26 -12.40
CA ILE A 401 -16.12 -17.27 -11.43
C ILE A 401 -16.34 -17.77 -10.00
N GLU A 402 -17.49 -18.36 -9.70
CA GLU A 402 -17.78 -18.95 -8.39
C GLU A 402 -16.81 -20.09 -8.07
N GLU A 403 -16.54 -21.00 -9.02
CA GLU A 403 -15.59 -22.10 -8.85
C GLU A 403 -14.17 -21.58 -8.61
N PHE A 404 -13.73 -20.55 -9.34
CA PHE A 404 -12.43 -19.92 -9.13
C PHE A 404 -12.28 -19.34 -7.71
N ILE A 405 -13.24 -18.54 -7.28
CA ILE A 405 -13.24 -17.94 -5.94
C ILE A 405 -13.37 -19.03 -4.87
N ALA A 406 -14.15 -20.07 -5.13
CA ALA A 406 -14.31 -21.21 -4.23
C ALA A 406 -13.02 -22.01 -4.08
N VAL A 407 -12.23 -22.22 -5.14
CA VAL A 407 -10.90 -22.84 -5.04
C VAL A 407 -9.97 -21.99 -4.19
N ALA A 408 -9.95 -20.68 -4.40
CA ALA A 408 -9.11 -19.79 -3.59
C ALA A 408 -9.50 -19.80 -2.09
N CYS A 409 -10.81 -19.77 -1.79
CA CYS A 409 -11.30 -19.67 -0.40
C CYS A 409 -11.40 -21.03 0.32
N ARG A 410 -11.74 -22.11 -0.37
CA ARG A 410 -11.91 -23.45 0.24
C ARG A 410 -10.70 -24.36 0.04
N GLY A 411 -9.80 -24.00 -0.88
CA GLY A 411 -8.54 -24.69 -1.10
C GLY A 411 -7.57 -24.51 0.05
N ASN A 412 -6.32 -24.93 -0.17
CA ASN A 412 -5.27 -24.91 0.86
C ASN A 412 -5.66 -25.69 2.12
N ASP A 413 -6.15 -26.92 1.92
CA ASP A 413 -6.63 -27.80 2.99
C ASP A 413 -7.70 -27.14 3.90
N GLY A 414 -8.55 -26.29 3.31
CA GLY A 414 -9.60 -25.55 4.01
C GLY A 414 -9.12 -24.27 4.71
N LYS A 415 -7.85 -23.89 4.56
CA LYS A 415 -7.33 -22.62 5.10
C LYS A 415 -7.67 -21.42 4.23
N GLY A 416 -7.98 -21.64 2.95
CA GLY A 416 -8.23 -20.56 1.99
C GLY A 416 -6.99 -19.74 1.65
N VAL A 417 -7.21 -18.46 1.33
CA VAL A 417 -6.13 -17.51 1.03
C VAL A 417 -5.56 -16.98 2.34
N LEU A 418 -4.25 -17.11 2.52
CA LEU A 418 -3.50 -16.54 3.64
C LEU A 418 -2.56 -15.44 3.15
N LEU A 419 -2.59 -14.30 3.83
CA LEU A 419 -1.65 -13.20 3.64
C LEU A 419 -1.04 -12.83 4.99
N GLY A 420 0.27 -13.05 5.13
CA GLY A 420 1.03 -12.73 6.33
C GLY A 420 1.87 -11.48 6.16
N LEU A 421 1.81 -10.57 7.12
CA LEU A 421 2.73 -9.46 7.28
C LEU A 421 3.44 -9.60 8.62
N GLY A 422 4.76 -9.47 8.62
CA GLY A 422 5.59 -9.56 9.82
C GLY A 422 6.59 -8.44 9.85
N PHE A 423 6.82 -7.87 11.03
CA PHE A 423 7.89 -6.93 11.30
C PHE A 423 8.67 -7.46 12.50
N GLU A 424 9.97 -7.66 12.32
CA GLU A 424 10.84 -8.22 13.35
C GLU A 424 12.09 -7.37 13.51
N GLN A 425 12.37 -6.94 14.74
CA GLN A 425 13.65 -6.35 15.09
C GLN A 425 14.66 -7.47 15.39
N PRO A 426 15.87 -7.42 14.82
CA PRO A 426 16.91 -8.39 15.11
C PRO A 426 17.42 -8.26 16.55
N VAL A 427 17.90 -9.38 17.09
CA VAL A 427 18.51 -9.43 18.43
C VAL A 427 19.94 -8.89 18.42
N ALA A 428 20.65 -9.00 17.29
CA ALA A 428 22.03 -8.54 17.17
C ALA A 428 22.08 -7.01 16.93
N PRO A 429 23.00 -6.30 17.61
CA PRO A 429 23.26 -4.89 17.28
C PRO A 429 23.74 -4.78 15.82
N ASP A 430 23.39 -3.68 15.17
CA ASP A 430 23.77 -3.33 13.79
C ASP A 430 23.11 -4.14 12.67
N GLN A 431 22.10 -4.96 12.97
CA GLN A 431 21.25 -5.57 11.96
C GLN A 431 20.00 -4.71 11.67
N SER A 432 19.58 -4.73 10.42
CA SER A 432 18.34 -4.12 9.96
C SER A 432 17.12 -4.85 10.54
N ALA A 433 16.07 -4.10 10.90
CA ALA A 433 14.74 -4.68 11.05
C ALA A 433 14.28 -5.30 9.72
N ILE A 434 13.48 -6.37 9.82
CA ILE A 434 13.02 -7.14 8.67
C ILE A 434 11.51 -7.00 8.55
N LEU A 435 11.07 -6.52 7.39
CA LEU A 435 9.68 -6.60 6.97
C LEU A 435 9.49 -7.88 6.14
N THR A 436 8.56 -8.73 6.55
CA THR A 436 8.24 -9.99 5.89
C THR A 436 6.81 -9.94 5.35
N LEU A 437 6.64 -10.25 4.07
CA LEU A 437 5.35 -10.51 3.43
C LEU A 437 5.32 -11.99 3.04
N LYS A 438 4.25 -12.71 3.39
CA LYS A 438 4.01 -14.10 3.00
C LYS A 438 2.63 -14.23 2.37
N SER A 439 2.50 -15.08 1.38
CA SER A 439 1.19 -15.47 0.86
C SER A 439 1.12 -16.98 0.64
N GLU A 440 -0.05 -17.56 0.88
CA GLU A 440 -0.37 -18.95 0.56
C GLU A 440 -1.77 -19.01 -0.05
N MET A 441 -1.89 -19.60 -1.24
CA MET A 441 -3.18 -19.78 -1.90
C MET A 441 -3.19 -20.99 -2.82
N GLU A 442 -4.37 -21.56 -3.04
CA GLU A 442 -4.61 -22.53 -4.10
C GLU A 442 -5.16 -21.82 -5.34
N GLY A 443 -4.51 -22.02 -6.48
CA GLY A 443 -4.92 -21.50 -7.77
C GLY A 443 -5.47 -22.60 -8.68
N LEU A 444 -6.54 -22.27 -9.41
CA LEU A 444 -7.14 -23.13 -10.44
C LEU A 444 -6.61 -22.76 -11.82
N ASP A 445 -5.96 -23.70 -12.49
CA ASP A 445 -5.46 -23.54 -13.84
C ASP A 445 -6.34 -24.28 -14.86
N ASN A 446 -7.17 -23.53 -15.59
CA ASN A 446 -7.92 -24.06 -16.72
C ASN A 446 -8.06 -23.01 -17.83
N PHE A 447 -8.44 -23.46 -19.03
CA PHE A 447 -8.54 -22.60 -20.23
C PHE A 447 -9.45 -21.38 -20.04
N PHE A 448 -10.61 -21.54 -19.39
CA PHE A 448 -11.57 -20.45 -19.18
C PHE A 448 -11.07 -19.43 -18.16
N ILE A 449 -10.41 -19.90 -17.09
CA ILE A 449 -9.78 -19.03 -16.11
C ILE A 449 -8.61 -18.28 -16.71
N ARG A 450 -7.77 -18.92 -17.53
CA ARG A 450 -6.69 -18.20 -18.25
C ARG A 450 -7.22 -17.08 -19.13
N ILE A 451 -8.27 -17.35 -19.91
CA ILE A 451 -8.88 -16.32 -20.76
C ILE A 451 -9.50 -15.20 -19.91
N GLY A 452 -10.28 -15.57 -18.89
CA GLY A 452 -10.93 -14.60 -18.01
C GLY A 452 -9.91 -13.73 -17.27
N MET A 453 -8.88 -14.35 -16.69
CA MET A 453 -7.81 -13.66 -16.00
C MET A 453 -6.91 -12.87 -16.94
N GLY A 454 -6.64 -13.34 -18.18
CA GLY A 454 -5.93 -12.56 -19.18
C GLY A 454 -6.66 -11.24 -19.50
N ILE A 455 -7.98 -11.29 -19.71
CA ILE A 455 -8.79 -10.08 -19.92
C ILE A 455 -8.79 -9.15 -18.69
N VAL A 456 -8.83 -9.72 -17.48
CA VAL A 456 -8.74 -8.94 -16.23
C VAL A 456 -7.35 -8.29 -16.13
N ASN A 457 -6.30 -9.07 -16.37
CA ASN A 457 -4.91 -8.67 -16.27
C ASN A 457 -4.55 -7.58 -17.27
N ASP A 458 -4.97 -7.70 -18.54
CA ASP A 458 -4.80 -6.66 -19.57
C ASP A 458 -5.36 -5.29 -19.13
N ARG A 459 -6.36 -5.28 -18.25
CA ARG A 459 -6.98 -4.05 -17.71
C ARG A 459 -6.46 -3.63 -16.36
N VAL A 460 -5.97 -4.57 -15.55
CA VAL A 460 -5.53 -4.32 -14.18
C VAL A 460 -4.03 -4.09 -14.12
N LEU A 461 -3.26 -4.96 -14.78
CA LEU A 461 -1.80 -4.89 -14.81
C LEU A 461 -1.37 -3.75 -15.74
N PRO A 462 -0.47 -2.87 -15.28
CA PRO A 462 0.05 -1.80 -16.10
C PRO A 462 0.90 -2.35 -17.25
N SER A 463 0.80 -1.73 -18.43
CA SER A 463 1.72 -1.99 -19.54
C SER A 463 3.18 -1.66 -19.15
N GLU A 464 4.17 -2.05 -19.96
CA GLU A 464 5.56 -1.66 -19.72
C GLU A 464 5.73 -0.13 -19.65
N ALA A 465 5.10 0.61 -20.58
CA ALA A 465 5.13 2.07 -20.59
C ALA A 465 4.48 2.67 -19.34
N THR A 466 3.32 2.15 -18.94
CA THR A 466 2.64 2.54 -17.70
C THR A 466 3.51 2.21 -16.47
N THR A 467 4.19 1.06 -16.45
CA THR A 467 5.09 0.63 -15.37
C THR A 467 6.30 1.53 -15.24
N GLN A 468 6.95 1.88 -16.36
CA GLN A 468 8.06 2.84 -16.38
C GLN A 468 7.62 4.21 -15.86
N GLU A 469 6.40 4.64 -16.20
CA GLU A 469 5.85 5.89 -15.73
C GLU A 469 5.42 5.87 -14.26
N LEU A 470 4.88 4.75 -13.76
CA LEU A 470 4.63 4.51 -12.33
C LEU A 470 5.94 4.58 -11.55
N ASN A 471 7.01 3.97 -12.07
CA ASN A 471 8.35 4.06 -11.50
C ASN A 471 8.84 5.52 -11.48
N ARG A 472 8.60 6.30 -12.53
CA ARG A 472 8.89 7.74 -12.55
C ARG A 472 8.09 8.50 -11.49
N LEU A 473 6.80 8.22 -11.33
CA LEU A 473 5.98 8.85 -10.29
C LEU A 473 6.50 8.55 -8.88
N ILE A 474 6.92 7.30 -8.63
CA ILE A 474 7.53 6.90 -7.35
C ILE A 474 8.86 7.65 -7.14
N PHE A 475 9.71 7.73 -8.17
CA PHE A 475 10.96 8.47 -8.12
C PHE A 475 10.74 9.98 -7.87
N ASP A 476 9.79 10.59 -8.57
CA ASP A 476 9.43 12.01 -8.38
C ASP A 476 8.93 12.29 -6.96
N ALA A 477 8.15 11.37 -6.37
CA ALA A 477 7.72 11.46 -4.97
C ALA A 477 8.90 11.39 -4.00
N GLN A 478 9.88 10.53 -4.27
CA GLN A 478 11.07 10.42 -3.43
C GLN A 478 11.96 11.65 -3.54
N GLU A 479 12.16 12.21 -4.74
CA GLU A 479 12.91 13.45 -4.93
C GLU A 479 12.21 14.64 -4.27
N ALA A 480 10.89 14.72 -4.38
CA ALA A 480 10.09 15.73 -3.70
C ALA A 480 10.24 15.63 -2.17
N PHE A 481 10.12 14.42 -1.60
CA PHE A 481 10.37 14.19 -0.18
C PHE A 481 11.80 14.55 0.24
N ALA A 482 12.80 14.19 -0.56
CA ALA A 482 14.20 14.52 -0.29
C ALA A 482 14.45 16.04 -0.30
N ALA A 483 13.80 16.79 -1.19
CA ALA A 483 13.86 18.24 -1.22
C ALA A 483 13.20 18.88 0.01
N ASP A 484 12.08 18.33 0.48
CA ASP A 484 11.45 18.76 1.72
C ASP A 484 12.33 18.44 2.95
N LEU A 485 13.02 17.30 2.93
CA LEU A 485 14.00 16.93 3.96
C LEU A 485 15.18 17.89 4.01
N ASP A 486 15.69 18.34 2.87
CA ASP A 486 16.72 19.40 2.78
C ASP A 486 16.29 20.68 3.49
N TRP A 487 15.02 21.06 3.32
CA TRP A 487 14.46 22.24 3.98
C TRP A 487 14.28 22.04 5.50
N PHE A 488 13.78 20.88 5.91
CA PHE A 488 13.65 20.51 7.32
C PHE A 488 15.01 20.51 8.04
N GLU A 489 16.03 19.94 7.41
CA GLU A 489 17.38 19.89 7.93
C GLU A 489 17.99 21.29 8.11
N LYS A 490 17.86 22.18 7.12
CA LYS A 490 18.32 23.57 7.23
C LYS A 490 17.63 24.31 8.38
N THR A 491 16.32 24.12 8.51
CA THR A 491 15.52 24.74 9.58
C THR A 491 15.93 24.22 10.96
N THR A 492 16.20 22.92 11.09
CA THR A 492 16.64 22.30 12.34
C THR A 492 18.06 22.73 12.73
N ARG A 493 19.01 22.73 11.78
CA ARG A 493 20.41 23.16 12.02
C ARG A 493 20.52 24.64 12.37
N GLY A 494 19.75 25.50 11.69
CA GLY A 494 19.72 26.95 11.96
C GLY A 494 19.31 27.28 13.39
N ARG A 495 18.44 26.47 14.01
CA ARG A 495 18.03 26.62 15.41
C ARG A 495 19.12 26.15 16.39
N SER A 496 19.78 25.03 16.11
CA SER A 496 20.88 24.52 16.94
C SER A 496 22.01 25.55 17.07
N LEU A 497 22.32 26.27 15.99
CA LEU A 497 23.32 27.35 16.00
C LEU A 497 22.84 28.62 16.73
N ALA A 498 21.55 28.95 16.67
CA ALA A 498 20.99 30.11 17.37
C ALA A 498 20.89 29.93 18.90
N VAL A 499 20.81 28.69 19.38
CA VAL A 499 20.79 28.37 20.83
C VAL A 499 22.21 28.38 21.44
N VAL A 500 23.26 28.36 20.61
CA VAL A 500 24.67 28.31 21.04
C VAL A 500 25.39 29.68 20.93
N ALA A 501 24.71 30.70 20.37
CA ALA A 501 25.24 32.07 20.35
C ALA A 501 24.79 32.84 21.61
N PRO A 502 25.74 33.36 22.42
CA PRO A 502 25.43 34.13 23.65
C PRO A 502 24.81 35.50 23.38
#